data_AF-A0A4Q3SL07-F1
#
_entry.id   AF-A0A4Q3SL07-F1
#
_cell.length_a   1.000
_cell.length_b   1.000
_cell.length_c   1.000
_cell.angle_alpha   90.00
_cell.angle_beta   90.00
_cell.angle_gamma   90.00
#
_symmetry.space_group_name_H-M   'P 1'
#
loop_
_entity.id
_entity.type
_entity.pdbx_description
1 polymer ?
#
loop_
_entity_poly.entity_id
_entity_poly.type
_entity_poly.pdbx_seq_one_letter_code
_entity_poly.pdbx_strand_id
1 'polypeptide(L)'
;MTDSYDLVVIGAGSGGVRAARMAATYGARVVIIEEYRVGGTCVIRGCVPKKLYVYASRFKDLFDVAGSFGWQVDASFDWPTLVAAKEKEITRLEHAYTSNLAKPGVEIIKDRAVVTGPNSVHLVGENRTLEAKF
;
A
#
# COMPACT_ATOMS: atom_id res chain seq x y z
N MET A 1 12.74 -9.59 26.11
CA MET A 1 13.72 -8.63 25.56
C MET A 1 12.92 -7.60 24.81
N THR A 2 12.92 -6.35 25.27
CA THR A 2 12.19 -5.24 24.65
C THR A 2 13.04 -4.66 23.54
N ASP A 3 12.59 -4.81 22.28
CA ASP A 3 13.21 -4.14 21.15
C ASP A 3 12.83 -2.66 21.19
N SER A 4 13.81 -1.79 21.42
CA SER A 4 13.61 -0.34 21.40
C SER A 4 13.82 0.24 20.00
N TYR A 5 12.82 0.97 19.52
CA TYR A 5 12.85 1.71 18.26
C TYR A 5 12.83 3.22 18.55
N ASP A 6 13.44 4.01 17.67
CA ASP A 6 13.32 5.47 17.74
C ASP A 6 11.93 5.93 17.24
N LEU A 7 11.30 5.14 16.35
CA LEU A 7 9.95 5.37 15.86
C LEU A 7 9.22 4.05 15.58
N VAL A 8 8.00 3.92 16.10
CA VAL A 8 7.05 2.86 15.77
C VAL A 8 5.92 3.44 14.94
N VAL A 9 5.69 2.91 13.74
CA VAL A 9 4.61 3.35 12.85
C VAL A 9 3.55 2.26 12.74
N ILE A 10 2.30 2.59 13.12
CA ILE A 10 1.15 1.69 12.99
C ILE A 10 0.41 2.01 11.70
N GLY A 11 0.41 1.06 10.76
CA GLY A 11 -0.22 1.14 9.45
C GLY A 11 0.74 1.57 8.33
N ALA A 12 0.87 0.73 7.31
CA ALA A 12 1.68 0.99 6.11
C ALA A 12 0.85 1.59 4.96
N GLY A 13 -0.02 2.55 5.28
CA GLY A 13 -0.70 3.40 4.30
C GLY A 13 0.18 4.55 3.80
N SER A 14 -0.38 5.43 2.97
CA SER A 14 0.39 6.54 2.34
C SER A 14 1.15 7.41 3.34
N GLY A 15 0.55 7.73 4.49
CA GLY A 15 1.20 8.49 5.56
C GLY A 15 2.29 7.68 6.26
N GLY A 16 1.96 6.49 6.76
CA GLY A 16 2.89 5.65 7.53
C GLY A 16 4.12 5.23 6.75
N VAL A 17 3.95 4.81 5.48
CA VAL A 17 5.10 4.48 4.60
C VAL A 17 6.01 5.68 4.45
N ARG A 18 5.45 6.88 4.23
CA ARG A 18 6.26 8.09 4.07
C ARG A 18 7.00 8.42 5.36
N ALA A 19 6.31 8.45 6.50
CA ALA A 19 6.92 8.75 7.79
C ALA A 19 8.05 7.79 8.12
N ALA A 20 7.80 6.48 8.03
CA ALA A 20 8.78 5.45 8.35
C ALA A 20 10.01 5.53 7.43
N ARG A 21 9.79 5.62 6.11
CA ARG A 21 10.89 5.72 5.14
C ARG A 21 11.77 6.94 5.37
N MET A 22 11.15 8.10 5.61
CA MET A 22 11.90 9.34 5.81
C MET A 22 12.69 9.29 7.12
N ALA A 23 12.08 8.88 8.23
CA ALA A 23 12.76 8.76 9.51
C ALA A 23 13.99 7.82 9.43
N ALA A 24 13.84 6.65 8.80
CA ALA A 24 14.95 5.73 8.59
C ALA A 24 16.05 6.29 7.67
N THR A 25 15.68 7.08 6.64
CA THR A 25 16.67 7.77 5.78
C THR A 25 17.53 8.76 6.57
N TYR A 26 17.01 9.33 7.66
CA TYR A 26 17.76 10.20 8.57
C TYR A 26 18.45 9.44 9.73
N GLY A 27 18.49 8.11 9.68
CA GLY A 27 19.24 7.28 10.63
C GLY A 27 18.47 6.79 11.84
N ALA A 28 17.16 7.06 11.95
CA ALA A 28 16.35 6.51 13.02
C ALA A 28 16.17 4.98 12.86
N ARG A 29 16.19 4.23 13.96
CA ARG A 29 15.76 2.82 13.98
C ARG A 29 14.24 2.78 13.96
N VAL A 30 13.65 2.35 12.85
CA VAL A 30 12.20 2.40 12.61
C VAL A 30 11.63 1.01 12.41
N VAL A 31 10.45 0.77 13.01
CA VAL A 31 9.57 -0.35 12.66
C VAL A 31 8.24 0.17 12.15
N ILE A 32 7.69 -0.48 11.12
CA ILE A 32 6.35 -0.25 10.62
C ILE A 32 5.53 -1.55 10.67
N ILE A 33 4.31 -1.45 11.20
CA ILE A 33 3.44 -2.59 11.48
C ILE A 33 2.20 -2.48 10.60
N GLU A 34 1.89 -3.50 9.80
CA GLU A 34 0.76 -3.50 8.86
C GLU A 34 -0.01 -4.83 8.93
N GLU A 35 -1.31 -4.75 9.23
CA GLU A 35 -2.16 -5.95 9.42
C GLU A 35 -2.67 -6.55 8.11
N TYR A 36 -2.54 -5.85 6.98
CA TYR A 36 -3.06 -6.30 5.70
C TYR A 36 -2.01 -6.25 4.58
N ARG A 37 -1.90 -5.12 3.88
CA ARG A 37 -1.08 -5.00 2.66
C ARG A 37 -0.37 -3.65 2.62
N VAL A 38 0.92 -3.70 2.33
CA VAL A 38 1.78 -2.51 2.30
C VAL A 38 1.37 -1.58 1.15
N GLY A 39 1.27 -0.28 1.43
CA GLY A 39 0.71 0.75 0.55
C GLY A 39 -0.68 1.22 1.00
N GLY A 40 -1.39 0.39 1.77
CA GLY A 40 -2.67 0.69 2.40
C GLY A 40 -3.78 1.05 1.41
N THR A 41 -4.79 1.76 1.90
CA THR A 41 -6.06 1.97 1.18
C THR A 41 -5.88 2.52 -0.23
N CYS A 42 -5.13 3.61 -0.40
CA CYS A 42 -4.98 4.28 -1.69
C CYS A 42 -4.45 3.34 -2.78
N VAL A 43 -3.44 2.54 -2.46
CA VAL A 43 -2.76 1.64 -3.40
C VAL A 43 -3.59 0.38 -3.63
N ILE A 44 -4.08 -0.23 -2.56
CA ILE A 44 -4.64 -1.59 -2.62
C ILE A 44 -6.12 -1.60 -3.02
N ARG A 45 -6.90 -0.64 -2.53
CA ARG A 45 -8.38 -0.67 -2.63
C ARG A 45 -9.02 0.72 -2.67
N GLY A 46 -8.30 1.69 -3.21
CA GLY A 46 -8.69 3.09 -3.19
C GLY A 46 -8.38 3.76 -4.52
N CYS A 47 -7.64 4.87 -4.48
CA CYS A 47 -7.40 5.73 -5.63
C CYS A 47 -6.82 5.00 -6.85
N VAL A 48 -5.87 4.08 -6.65
CA VAL A 48 -5.22 3.33 -7.74
C VAL A 48 -6.23 2.44 -8.49
N PRO A 49 -6.85 1.41 -7.86
CA PRO A 49 -7.82 0.57 -8.55
C PRO A 49 -9.04 1.36 -9.03
N LYS A 50 -9.46 2.39 -8.28
CA LYS A 50 -10.52 3.31 -8.72
C LYS A 50 -10.17 3.97 -10.06
N LYS A 51 -8.95 4.48 -10.21
CA LYS A 51 -8.55 5.16 -11.46
C LYS A 51 -8.40 4.18 -12.62
N LEU A 52 -7.93 2.96 -12.38
CA LEU A 52 -7.89 1.89 -13.39
C LEU A 52 -9.29 1.58 -13.92
N TYR A 53 -10.28 1.44 -13.02
CA TYR A 53 -11.66 1.15 -13.42
C TYR A 53 -12.32 2.34 -14.12
N VAL A 54 -12.03 3.56 -13.70
CA VAL A 54 -12.46 4.77 -14.43
C VAL A 54 -11.89 4.80 -15.86
N TYR A 55 -10.64 4.39 -16.07
CA TYR A 55 -10.12 4.30 -17.44
C TYR A 55 -10.80 3.20 -18.25
N ALA A 56 -10.99 2.02 -17.66
CA ALA A 56 -11.69 0.92 -18.32
C ALA A 56 -13.11 1.32 -18.78
N SER A 57 -13.85 2.06 -17.96
CA SER A 57 -15.21 2.50 -18.29
C SER A 57 -15.27 3.53 -19.43
N ARG A 58 -14.18 4.27 -19.68
CA ARG A 58 -14.15 5.37 -20.67
C ARG A 58 -13.84 4.91 -22.09
N PHE A 59 -13.37 3.68 -22.29
CA PHE A 59 -13.13 3.17 -23.63
C PHE A 59 -14.40 3.14 -24.48
N LYS A 60 -15.57 2.87 -23.87
CA LYS A 60 -16.84 2.89 -24.58
C LYS A 60 -17.14 4.26 -25.20
N ASP A 61 -16.92 5.34 -24.45
CA ASP A 61 -17.10 6.72 -24.94
C ASP A 61 -16.22 6.99 -26.17
N LEU A 62 -15.00 6.44 -26.20
CA LEU A 62 -14.08 6.56 -27.33
C LEU A 62 -14.52 5.73 -28.53
N PHE A 63 -15.02 4.51 -28.31
CA PHE A 63 -15.53 3.66 -29.39
C PHE A 63 -16.74 4.28 -30.07
N ASP A 64 -17.61 4.97 -29.31
CA ASP A 64 -18.81 5.63 -29.85
C ASP A 64 -18.49 6.77 -30.82
N VAL A 65 -17.37 7.47 -30.62
CA VAL A 65 -16.93 8.54 -31.53
C VAL A 65 -15.95 8.06 -32.59
N ALA A 66 -15.37 6.86 -32.46
CA ALA A 66 -14.32 6.38 -33.36
C ALA A 66 -14.77 6.35 -34.84
N GLY A 67 -16.03 6.02 -35.09
CA GLY A 67 -16.62 6.02 -36.43
C GLY A 67 -16.57 7.38 -37.15
N SER A 68 -16.68 8.50 -36.44
CA SER A 68 -16.58 9.83 -37.06
C SER A 68 -15.16 10.15 -37.55
N PHE A 69 -14.17 9.37 -37.10
CA PHE A 69 -12.78 9.45 -37.54
C PHE A 69 -12.40 8.32 -38.50
N GLY A 70 -13.39 7.59 -39.06
CA GLY A 70 -13.17 6.54 -40.05
C GLY A 70 -12.78 5.17 -39.47
N TRP A 71 -12.82 4.99 -38.15
CA TRP A 71 -12.55 3.71 -37.52
C TRP A 71 -13.77 2.80 -37.54
N GLN A 72 -13.55 1.51 -37.83
CA GLN A 72 -14.51 0.44 -37.56
C GLN A 72 -14.02 -0.32 -36.32
N VAL A 73 -14.85 -0.40 -35.29
CA VAL A 73 -14.49 -1.01 -34.00
C VAL A 73 -15.54 -2.06 -33.63
N ASP A 74 -15.10 -3.30 -33.47
CA ASP A 74 -15.87 -4.37 -32.83
C ASP A 74 -15.22 -4.66 -31.48
N ALA A 75 -15.94 -4.41 -30.38
CA ALA A 75 -15.37 -4.44 -29.04
C ALA A 75 -16.31 -5.14 -28.05
N SER A 76 -15.72 -5.96 -27.18
CA SER A 76 -16.37 -6.59 -26.03
C SER A 76 -15.57 -6.31 -24.75
N PHE A 77 -16.23 -6.38 -23.61
CA PHE A 77 -15.62 -6.13 -22.31
C PHE A 77 -15.63 -7.39 -21.45
N ASP A 78 -14.45 -7.81 -21.01
CA ASP A 78 -14.26 -8.95 -20.11
C ASP A 78 -13.83 -8.46 -18.70
N TRP A 79 -14.76 -8.54 -17.75
CA TRP A 79 -14.54 -8.11 -16.38
C TRP A 79 -13.42 -8.89 -15.65
N PRO A 80 -13.35 -10.24 -15.74
CA PRO A 80 -12.25 -11.01 -15.18
C PRO A 80 -10.85 -10.52 -15.61
N THR A 81 -10.66 -10.21 -16.89
CA THR A 81 -9.39 -9.66 -17.42
C THR A 81 -9.04 -8.33 -16.74
N LEU A 82 -10.00 -7.41 -16.58
CA LEU A 82 -9.76 -6.14 -15.89
C LEU A 82 -9.40 -6.34 -14.41
N VAL A 83 -10.10 -7.25 -13.71
CA VAL A 83 -9.79 -7.58 -12.31
C VAL A 83 -8.38 -8.14 -12.19
N ALA A 84 -7.99 -9.08 -13.06
CA ALA A 84 -6.66 -9.67 -13.07
C ALA A 84 -5.56 -8.62 -13.35
N ALA A 85 -5.79 -7.71 -14.32
CA ALA A 85 -4.86 -6.62 -14.61
C ALA A 85 -4.72 -5.66 -13.42
N LYS A 86 -5.83 -5.31 -12.75
CA LYS A 86 -5.82 -4.51 -11.53
C LYS A 86 -5.04 -5.19 -10.41
N GLU A 87 -5.28 -6.49 -10.16
CA GLU A 87 -4.59 -7.26 -9.13
C GLU A 87 -3.07 -7.32 -9.37
N LYS A 88 -2.67 -7.53 -10.63
CA LYS A 88 -1.26 -7.50 -11.03
C LYS A 88 -0.61 -6.15 -10.69
N GLU A 89 -1.29 -5.04 -11.00
CA GLU A 89 -0.73 -3.70 -10.77
C GLU A 89 -0.65 -3.33 -9.30
N ILE A 90 -1.69 -3.59 -8.49
CA ILE A 90 -1.64 -3.28 -7.06
C ILE A 90 -0.58 -4.14 -6.34
N THR A 91 -0.36 -5.37 -6.79
CA THR A 91 0.69 -6.26 -6.27
C THR A 91 2.10 -5.76 -6.64
N ARG A 92 2.29 -5.29 -7.88
CA ARG A 92 3.55 -4.64 -8.29
C ARG A 92 3.85 -3.41 -7.43
N LEU A 93 2.83 -2.59 -7.14
CA LEU A 93 2.98 -1.41 -6.30
C LEU A 93 3.26 -1.77 -4.85
N GLU A 94 2.56 -2.74 -4.27
CA GLU A 94 2.86 -3.24 -2.92
C GLU A 94 4.33 -3.65 -2.77
N HIS A 95 4.87 -4.40 -3.74
CA HIS A 95 6.29 -4.75 -3.76
C HIS A 95 7.19 -3.52 -3.81
N ALA A 96 6.87 -2.55 -4.68
CA ALA A 96 7.66 -1.31 -4.78
C ALA A 96 7.66 -0.51 -3.46
N TYR A 97 6.52 -0.43 -2.76
CA TYR A 97 6.42 0.22 -1.45
C TYR A 97 7.23 -0.54 -0.39
N THR A 98 7.12 -1.86 -0.37
CA THR A 98 7.87 -2.74 0.54
C THR A 98 9.38 -2.58 0.33
N SER A 99 9.86 -2.63 -0.92
CA SER A 99 11.26 -2.41 -1.24
C SER A 99 11.75 -1.02 -0.84
N ASN A 100 10.91 0.01 -0.99
CA ASN A 100 11.28 1.38 -0.63
C ASN A 100 11.35 1.61 0.88
N LEU A 101 10.65 0.81 1.69
CA LEU A 101 10.80 0.78 3.15
C LEU A 101 12.06 0.02 3.57
N ALA A 102 12.31 -1.13 2.96
CA ALA A 102 13.46 -1.97 3.28
C ALA A 102 14.81 -1.32 2.94
N LYS A 103 14.89 -0.53 1.85
CA LYS A 103 16.12 0.15 1.41
C LYS A 103 16.81 0.99 2.50
N PRO A 104 16.12 1.90 3.22
CA PRO A 104 16.72 2.63 4.34
C PRO A 104 16.74 1.82 5.66
N GLY A 105 16.39 0.53 5.65
CA GLY A 105 16.47 -0.33 6.83
C GLY A 105 15.25 -0.31 7.75
N VAL A 106 14.07 0.11 7.27
CA VAL A 106 12.83 0.01 8.06
C VAL A 106 12.48 -1.48 8.25
N GLU A 107 12.28 -1.90 9.50
CA GLU A 107 11.74 -3.22 9.80
C GLU A 107 10.24 -3.23 9.52
N ILE A 108 9.76 -4.24 8.79
CA ILE A 108 8.34 -4.38 8.42
C ILE A 108 7.78 -5.60 9.13
N ILE A 109 6.81 -5.38 10.02
CA ILE A 109 6.09 -6.44 10.73
C ILE A 109 4.68 -6.56 10.14
N LYS A 110 4.30 -7.80 9.78
CA LYS A 110 2.96 -8.10 9.27
C LYS A 110 2.06 -8.54 10.40
N ASP A 111 1.54 -7.58 11.16
CA ASP A 111 0.69 -7.83 12.31
C ASP A 111 -0.23 -6.63 12.55
N ARG A 112 -1.23 -6.81 13.41
CA ARG A 112 -2.01 -5.75 14.01
C ARG A 112 -1.30 -5.25 15.27
N ALA A 113 -1.21 -3.94 15.40
CA ALA A 113 -0.66 -3.28 16.57
C ALA A 113 -1.76 -2.54 17.36
N VAL A 114 -1.65 -2.58 18.69
CA VAL A 114 -2.53 -1.87 19.63
C VAL A 114 -1.66 -1.04 20.59
N VAL A 115 -2.00 0.23 20.76
CA VAL A 115 -1.31 1.08 21.75
C VAL A 115 -1.72 0.66 23.16
N THR A 116 -0.74 0.34 24.00
CA THR A 116 -0.96 -0.19 25.36
C THR A 116 -0.45 0.74 26.46
N GLY A 117 0.28 1.80 26.11
CA GLY A 117 0.78 2.79 27.06
C GLY A 117 1.40 3.99 26.34
N PRO A 118 2.03 4.92 27.09
CA PRO A 118 2.61 6.14 26.52
C PRO A 118 3.63 5.89 25.40
N ASN A 119 4.42 4.83 25.55
CA ASN A 119 5.54 4.48 24.66
C ASN A 119 5.51 3.00 24.26
N SER A 120 4.35 2.35 24.35
CA SER A 120 4.23 0.89 24.26
C SER A 120 3.16 0.47 23.24
N VAL A 121 3.52 -0.48 22.39
CA VAL A 121 2.65 -1.06 21.37
C VAL A 121 2.68 -2.59 21.45
N HIS A 122 1.52 -3.22 21.52
CA HIS A 122 1.35 -4.66 21.53
C HIS A 122 1.02 -5.20 20.13
N LEU A 123 1.76 -6.21 19.69
CA LEU A 123 1.54 -6.96 18.46
C LEU A 123 0.58 -8.13 18.75
N VAL A 124 -0.56 -8.16 18.09
CA VAL A 124 -1.66 -9.09 18.41
C VAL A 124 -1.33 -10.52 18.00
N GLY A 125 -0.80 -10.73 16.79
CA GLY A 125 -0.49 -12.05 16.26
C GLY A 125 0.78 -12.65 16.87
N GLU A 126 1.82 -11.85 17.03
CA GLU A 126 3.08 -12.27 17.67
C GLU A 126 2.99 -12.33 19.21
N ASN A 127 1.94 -11.74 19.79
CA ASN A 127 1.73 -11.64 21.24
C ASN A 127 2.96 -11.11 21.99
N ARG A 128 3.58 -10.05 21.46
CA ARG A 128 4.73 -9.38 22.06
C ARG A 128 4.57 -7.87 22.06
N THR A 129 5.32 -7.20 22.93
CA THR A 129 5.28 -5.74 23.09
C THR A 129 6.56 -5.11 22.56
N LEU A 130 6.39 -4.02 21.82
CA LEU A 130 7.45 -3.13 21.36
C LEU A 130 7.40 -1.82 22.15
N GLU A 131 8.57 -1.18 22.30
CA GLU A 131 8.68 0.14 22.93
C GLU A 131 9.31 1.15 21.96
N ALA A 132 8.73 2.36 21.96
CA ALA A 132 9.28 3.53 21.27
C ALA A 132 10.04 4.40 22.26
N LYS A 133 11.24 4.88 21.92
CA LYS A 133 12.06 5.70 22.82
C LYS A 133 11.46 7.07 23.14
N PHE A 134 10.57 7.58 22.27
CA PHE A 134 9.89 8.87 22.41
C PHE A 134 8.39 8.69 22.17
#